data_AF-A0A7M1QVY0-F1
#
_entry.id   AF-A0A7M1QVY0-F1
#
_cell.length_a   1.000
_cell.length_b   1.000
_cell.length_c   1.000
_cell.angle_alpha   90.00
_cell.angle_beta   90.00
_cell.angle_gamma   90.00
#
_symmetry.space_group_name_H-M   'P 1'
#
loop_
_entity.id
_entity.type
_entity.pdbx_description
1 polymer ?
#
loop_
_entity_poly.entity_id
_entity_poly.type
_entity_poly.pdbx_seq_one_letter_code
_entity_poly.pdbx_strand_id
1 'polypeptide(L)'
;MALPIIDRPASLDEITAIDLVATYMQFFGYGDRNIHGDNEFALAEYDARRARVEAGLKRLVRSGYALSNKQATSFTAAESATDQQTLLDGSFADEYRTAVKTLVEQQLIGVLVQRTTQGAAQ
;
A
#
# COMPACT_ATOMS: atom_id res chain seq x y z
N MET A 1 1.78 -8.76 1.57
CA MET A 1 0.94 -7.82 2.36
C MET A 1 1.83 -6.66 2.81
N ALA A 2 1.40 -5.40 2.60
CA ALA A 2 2.23 -4.22 2.84
C ALA A 2 2.42 -3.85 4.33
N LEU A 3 1.39 -4.05 5.17
CA LEU A 3 1.39 -3.60 6.57
C LEU A 3 2.61 -4.05 7.40
N PRO A 4 3.05 -5.33 7.36
CA PRO A 4 4.22 -5.75 8.14
C PRO A 4 5.54 -5.16 7.64
N ILE A 5 5.60 -4.70 6.38
CA ILE A 5 6.81 -4.08 5.81
C ILE A 5 6.90 -2.62 6.23
N ILE A 6 5.75 -1.94 6.40
CA ILE A 6 5.69 -0.55 6.87
C ILE A 6 6.18 -0.45 8.33
N ASP A 7 5.94 -1.49 9.14
CA ASP A 7 6.44 -1.64 10.52
C ASP A 7 6.18 -0.44 11.44
N ARG A 8 5.06 0.24 11.22
CA ARG A 8 4.53 1.31 12.08
C ARG A 8 3.04 1.53 11.80
N PRO A 9 2.31 2.22 12.68
CA PRO A 9 0.99 2.74 12.34
C PRO A 9 1.05 3.63 11.09
N ALA A 10 0.18 3.33 10.12
CA ALA A 10 0.02 4.12 8.90
C ALA A 10 -1.47 4.41 8.65
N SER A 11 -1.74 5.58 8.11
CA SER A 11 -3.09 6.00 7.72
C SER A 11 -3.58 5.25 6.49
N LEU A 12 -4.90 5.28 6.26
CA LEU A 12 -5.51 4.74 5.04
C LEU A 12 -4.89 5.35 3.78
N ASP A 13 -4.62 6.64 3.79
CA ASP A 13 -4.04 7.35 2.64
C ASP A 13 -2.58 6.96 2.41
N GLU A 14 -1.76 6.81 3.46
CA GLU A 14 -0.40 6.28 3.32
C GLU A 14 -0.39 4.86 2.75
N ILE A 15 -1.24 3.97 3.28
CA ILE A 15 -1.31 2.58 2.80
C ILE A 15 -1.81 2.53 1.35
N THR A 16 -2.78 3.36 1.00
CA THR A 16 -3.30 3.44 -0.37
C THR A 16 -2.26 3.98 -1.34
N ALA A 17 -1.53 5.03 -0.96
CA ALA A 17 -0.47 5.61 -1.78
C ALA A 17 0.67 4.60 -1.99
N ILE A 18 1.08 3.88 -0.94
CA ILE A 18 2.07 2.80 -1.04
C ILE A 18 1.57 1.70 -1.97
N ASP A 19 0.32 1.24 -1.83
CA ASP A 19 -0.24 0.19 -2.69
C ASP A 19 -0.24 0.61 -4.16
N LEU A 20 -0.71 1.83 -4.45
CA LEU A 20 -0.77 2.35 -5.81
C LEU A 20 0.62 2.47 -6.42
N VAL A 21 1.55 3.09 -5.69
CA VAL A 21 2.91 3.36 -6.18
C VAL A 21 3.69 2.06 -6.32
N ALA A 22 3.55 1.11 -5.39
CA ALA A 22 4.16 -0.21 -5.51
C ALA A 22 3.68 -0.94 -6.77
N THR A 23 2.41 -0.73 -7.17
CA THR A 23 1.88 -1.29 -8.43
C THR A 23 2.33 -0.55 -9.69
N TYR A 24 2.70 0.73 -9.58
CA TYR A 24 3.03 1.63 -10.67
C TYR A 24 4.40 2.33 -10.47
N MET A 25 5.41 1.58 -10.06
CA MET A 25 6.73 2.12 -9.68
C MET A 25 7.36 2.98 -10.78
N GLN A 26 7.24 2.58 -12.04
CA GLN A 26 7.78 3.33 -13.18
C GLN A 26 7.04 4.65 -13.40
N PHE A 27 5.71 4.66 -13.35
CA PHE A 27 4.92 5.87 -13.50
C PHE A 27 5.31 6.95 -12.49
N PHE A 28 5.62 6.54 -11.25
CA PHE A 28 6.02 7.46 -10.17
C PHE A 28 7.53 7.71 -10.09
N GLY A 29 8.34 7.07 -10.94
CA GLY A 29 9.79 7.26 -11.03
C GLY A 29 10.61 6.53 -9.96
N TYR A 30 10.07 5.45 -9.38
CA TYR A 30 10.71 4.65 -8.32
C TYR A 30 11.19 3.27 -8.78
N GLY A 31 10.99 2.91 -10.04
CA GLY A 31 11.47 1.65 -10.61
C GLY A 31 11.42 1.63 -12.13
N ASP A 32 11.95 0.56 -12.73
CA ASP A 32 12.10 0.46 -14.19
C ASP A 32 10.83 -0.01 -14.91
N ARG A 33 9.87 -0.61 -14.18
CA ARG A 33 8.62 -1.13 -14.74
C ARG A 33 7.43 -1.03 -13.78
N ASN A 34 6.22 -1.00 -14.32
CA ASN A 34 4.97 -1.15 -13.58
C ASN A 34 4.60 -2.64 -13.44
N ILE A 35 4.39 -3.15 -12.22
CA ILE A 35 4.03 -4.56 -12.01
C ILE A 35 2.57 -4.86 -12.39
N HIS A 36 1.73 -3.82 -12.45
CA HIS A 36 0.33 -3.93 -12.87
C HIS A 36 0.15 -3.69 -14.39
N GLY A 37 1.26 -3.52 -15.12
CA GLY A 37 1.25 -3.06 -16.51
C GLY A 37 1.17 -1.54 -16.61
N ASP A 38 1.35 -1.03 -17.82
CA ASP A 38 1.32 0.41 -18.08
C ASP A 38 -0.13 0.90 -18.13
N ASN A 39 -0.43 1.88 -17.28
CA ASN A 39 -1.71 2.58 -17.28
C ASN A 39 -1.44 4.09 -17.16
N GLU A 40 -1.81 4.84 -18.19
CA GLU A 40 -1.70 6.30 -18.22
C GLU A 40 -2.65 7.00 -17.22
N PHE A 41 -3.64 6.28 -16.70
CA PHE A 41 -4.65 6.76 -15.76
C PHE A 41 -4.45 6.24 -14.31
N ALA A 42 -3.24 5.85 -13.93
CA ALA A 42 -2.96 5.30 -12.60
C ALA A 42 -3.48 6.18 -11.44
N LEU A 43 -3.47 7.51 -11.59
CA LEU A 43 -4.00 8.44 -10.58
C LEU A 43 -5.52 8.41 -10.47
N ALA A 44 -6.24 8.21 -11.58
CA ALA A 44 -7.70 8.12 -11.58
C ALA A 44 -8.21 6.87 -10.83
N GLU A 45 -7.34 5.87 -10.63
CA GLU A 45 -7.67 4.71 -9.81
C GLU A 45 -7.64 4.98 -8.31
N TYR A 46 -7.07 6.10 -7.84
CA TYR A 46 -6.79 6.31 -6.42
C TYR A 46 -8.05 6.17 -5.55
N ASP A 47 -9.17 6.80 -5.91
CA ASP A 47 -10.40 6.74 -5.11
C ASP A 47 -10.98 5.32 -5.03
N ALA A 48 -11.04 4.64 -6.17
CA ALA A 48 -11.49 3.25 -6.25
C ALA A 48 -10.51 2.30 -5.53
N ARG A 49 -9.21 2.61 -5.55
CA ARG A 49 -8.17 1.85 -4.84
C ARG A 49 -8.30 2.06 -3.34
N ARG A 50 -8.47 3.30 -2.88
CA ARG A 50 -8.65 3.67 -1.47
C ARG A 50 -9.83 2.94 -0.85
N ALA A 51 -10.96 2.89 -1.55
CA ALA A 51 -12.15 2.15 -1.08
C ALA A 51 -11.88 0.64 -0.93
N ARG A 52 -11.13 0.04 -1.88
CA ARG A 52 -10.73 -1.37 -1.81
C ARG A 52 -9.75 -1.63 -0.67
N VAL A 53 -8.76 -0.75 -0.48
CA VAL A 53 -7.79 -0.82 0.63
C VAL A 53 -8.51 -0.71 1.96
N GLU A 54 -9.44 0.23 2.11
CA GLU A 54 -10.23 0.39 3.33
C GLU A 54 -11.04 -0.87 3.66
N ALA A 55 -11.74 -1.44 2.67
CA ALA A 55 -12.49 -2.67 2.84
C ALA A 55 -11.58 -3.85 3.23
N GLY A 56 -10.40 -3.95 2.62
CA GLY A 56 -9.36 -4.94 2.94
C GLY A 56 -8.85 -4.79 4.37
N LEU A 57 -8.51 -3.58 4.80
CA LEU A 57 -8.05 -3.28 6.16
C LEU A 57 -9.10 -3.62 7.20
N LYS A 58 -10.37 -3.25 6.99
CA LYS A 58 -11.48 -3.62 7.88
C LYS A 58 -11.62 -5.13 8.01
N ARG A 59 -11.42 -5.88 6.92
CA ARG A 59 -11.42 -7.35 6.95
C ARG A 59 -10.23 -7.90 7.74
N LEU A 60 -9.03 -7.38 7.53
CA LEU A 60 -7.84 -7.78 8.27
C LEU A 60 -7.96 -7.52 9.78
N VAL A 61 -8.54 -6.38 10.17
CA VAL A 61 -8.82 -6.06 11.59
C VAL A 61 -9.81 -7.07 12.17
N ARG A 62 -10.92 -7.36 11.47
CA ARG A 62 -11.91 -8.35 11.93
C ARG A 62 -11.33 -9.76 12.03
N SER A 63 -10.38 -10.10 11.16
CA SER A 63 -9.68 -11.39 11.15
C SER A 63 -8.47 -11.45 12.10
N GLY A 64 -8.15 -10.38 12.82
CA GLY A 64 -7.04 -10.34 13.77
C GLY A 64 -5.65 -10.25 13.16
N TYR A 65 -5.54 -9.87 11.88
CA TYR A 65 -4.25 -9.71 11.16
C TYR A 65 -3.80 -8.25 11.06
N ALA A 66 -4.65 -7.31 11.43
CA ALA A 66 -4.28 -5.91 11.55
C ALA A 66 -4.87 -5.33 12.85
N LEU A 67 -4.20 -4.32 13.39
CA LEU A 67 -4.69 -3.54 14.51
C LEU A 67 -5.03 -2.15 14.00
N SER A 68 -6.11 -1.55 14.52
CA SER A 68 -6.42 -0.14 14.30
C SER A 68 -6.40 0.62 15.62
N ASN A 69 -6.09 1.92 15.58
CA ASN A 69 -6.32 2.77 16.74
C ASN A 69 -7.83 2.92 17.03
N LYS A 70 -8.18 3.52 18.18
CA LYS A 70 -9.58 3.68 18.62
C LYS A 70 -10.45 4.44 17.62
N GLN A 71 -9.85 5.37 16.88
CA GLN A 71 -10.52 6.21 15.90
C GLN A 71 -10.53 5.61 14.49
N ALA A 72 -9.95 4.41 14.29
CA ALA A 72 -9.75 3.78 12.98
C ALA A 72 -9.07 4.67 11.93
N THR A 73 -8.19 5.57 12.38
CA THR A 73 -7.43 6.49 11.52
C THR A 73 -6.04 5.97 11.17
N SER A 74 -5.55 4.94 11.86
CA SER A 74 -4.28 4.29 11.56
C SER A 74 -4.38 2.78 11.76
N PHE A 75 -3.55 2.07 11.00
CA PHE A 75 -3.49 0.62 10.95
C PHE A 75 -2.04 0.14 11.06
N THR A 76 -1.81 -0.97 11.75
CA THR A 76 -0.53 -1.68 11.80
C THR A 76 -0.76 -3.18 11.68
N ALA A 77 0.25 -3.94 11.28
CA ALA A 77 0.18 -5.40 11.32
C ALA A 77 0.00 -5.89 12.77
N ALA A 78 -0.82 -6.94 12.95
CA ALA A 78 -0.77 -7.73 14.17
C ALA A 78 0.41 -8.72 14.11
N GLU A 79 0.92 -9.21 15.24
CA GLU A 79 2.02 -10.18 15.26
C GLU A 79 1.69 -11.45 14.44
N SER A 80 0.44 -11.91 14.52
CA SER A 80 -0.14 -13.03 13.76
C SER A 80 -0.13 -12.85 12.24
N ALA A 81 0.09 -11.62 11.76
CA ALA A 81 0.06 -11.28 10.34
C ALA A 81 1.36 -11.67 9.63
N THR A 82 2.43 -11.93 10.38
CA THR A 82 3.75 -12.31 9.85
C THR A 82 3.67 -13.66 9.13
N ASP A 83 2.97 -14.63 9.71
CA ASP A 83 2.77 -15.96 9.14
C ASP A 83 1.86 -15.94 7.91
N GLN A 84 1.00 -14.93 7.78
CA GLN A 84 0.17 -14.74 6.58
C GLN A 84 0.98 -14.18 5.40
N GLN A 85 2.11 -13.51 5.64
CA GLN A 85 2.93 -13.02 4.54
C GLN A 85 3.49 -14.16 3.70
N THR A 86 3.75 -15.33 4.28
CA THR A 86 4.28 -16.49 3.56
C THR A 86 3.23 -17.23 2.75
N LEU A 87 1.93 -16.93 2.95
CA LEU A 87 0.82 -17.58 2.24
C LEU A 87 0.52 -16.96 0.87
N LEU A 88 1.09 -15.79 0.56
CA LEU A 88 0.99 -15.17 -0.76
C LEU A 88 2.27 -15.49 -1.53
N ASP A 89 2.25 -16.50 -2.39
CA ASP A 89 3.38 -16.89 -3.21
C ASP A 89 3.26 -16.39 -4.66
N GLY A 90 4.37 -16.45 -5.39
CA GLY A 90 4.44 -16.08 -6.81
C GLY A 90 5.18 -14.76 -7.08
N SER A 91 5.65 -14.64 -8.32
CA SER A 91 6.51 -13.52 -8.76
C SER A 91 5.88 -12.15 -8.51
N PHE A 92 4.57 -12.01 -8.75
CA PHE A 92 3.85 -10.76 -8.46
C PHE A 92 3.92 -10.38 -6.98
N ALA A 93 3.72 -11.34 -6.07
CA ALA A 93 3.73 -11.08 -4.64
C ALA A 93 5.14 -10.67 -4.16
N ASP A 94 6.19 -11.28 -4.72
CA ASP A 94 7.57 -10.97 -4.40
C ASP A 94 8.01 -9.60 -4.93
N GLU A 95 7.62 -9.28 -6.17
CA GLU A 95 7.87 -7.96 -6.76
C GLU A 95 7.13 -6.86 -6.00
N TYR A 96 5.86 -7.08 -5.65
CA TYR A 96 5.10 -6.15 -4.83
C TYR A 96 5.75 -5.91 -3.46
N ARG A 97 6.18 -6.98 -2.76
CA ARG A 97 6.89 -6.84 -1.48
C ARG A 97 8.18 -6.04 -1.64
N THR A 98 8.94 -6.31 -2.70
CA THR A 98 10.18 -5.60 -2.99
C THR A 98 9.91 -4.12 -3.23
N ALA A 99 8.89 -3.79 -4.02
CA ALA A 99 8.48 -2.42 -4.26
C ALA A 99 8.08 -1.70 -2.96
N VAL A 100 7.27 -2.33 -2.11
CA VAL A 100 6.88 -1.76 -0.81
C VAL A 100 8.11 -1.52 0.09
N LYS A 101 9.05 -2.47 0.16
CA LYS A 101 10.29 -2.31 0.93
C LYS A 101 11.08 -1.09 0.45
N THR A 102 11.29 -0.97 -0.87
CA THR A 102 11.98 0.18 -1.47
C THR A 102 11.32 1.50 -1.08
N LEU A 103 9.99 1.60 -1.17
CA LEU A 103 9.26 2.83 -0.84
C LEU A 103 9.35 3.21 0.66
N VAL A 104 9.34 2.21 1.54
CA VAL A 104 9.47 2.40 2.99
C VAL A 104 10.90 2.82 3.35
N GLU A 105 11.92 2.14 2.84
CA GLU A 105 13.35 2.40 3.10
C GLU A 105 13.79 3.79 2.61
N GLN A 106 13.28 4.22 1.46
CA GLN A 106 13.56 5.56 0.92
C GLN A 106 12.74 6.68 1.58
N GLN A 107 11.93 6.36 2.60
CA GLN A 107 11.09 7.31 3.35
C GLN A 107 10.14 8.13 2.47
N LEU A 108 9.73 7.58 1.32
CA LEU A 108 8.97 8.31 0.32
C LEU A 108 7.51 8.52 0.72
N ILE A 109 7.02 7.80 1.73
CA ILE A 109 5.60 7.71 2.10
C ILE A 109 4.94 9.09 2.25
N GLY A 110 5.60 10.05 2.90
CA GLY A 110 5.07 11.42 3.04
C GLY A 110 4.97 12.18 1.72
N VAL A 111 5.90 11.95 0.79
CA VAL A 111 5.90 12.52 -0.57
C VAL A 111 4.84 11.85 -1.44
N LEU A 112 4.62 10.54 -1.27
CA LEU A 112 3.62 9.79 -2.03
C LEU A 112 2.21 10.33 -1.77
N VAL A 113 1.84 10.53 -0.49
CA VAL A 113 0.50 11.02 -0.12
C VAL A 113 0.21 12.37 -0.75
N GLN A 114 1.18 13.28 -0.82
CA GLN A 114 1.00 14.57 -1.48
C GLN A 114 0.81 14.43 -3.00
N ARG A 115 1.60 13.56 -3.66
CA ARG A 115 1.53 13.36 -5.11
C ARG A 115 0.24 12.67 -5.55
N THR A 116 -0.26 11.71 -4.79
CA THR A 116 -1.49 10.99 -5.14
C THR A 116 -2.76 11.79 -4.85
N THR A 117 -2.76 12.67 -3.84
CA THR A 117 -3.93 13.48 -3.48
C THR A 117 -4.06 14.77 -4.30
N GLN A 118 -2.95 15.38 -4.75
CA GLN A 118 -3.01 16.59 -5.60
C GLN A 118 -3.32 16.32 -7.08
N GLY A 119 -3.09 15.09 -7.57
CA GLY A 119 -3.42 14.69 -8.94
C GLY A 119 -4.91 14.37 -9.17
N ALA A 120 -5.69 14.15 -8.10
CA ALA A 120 -7.11 13.82 -8.18
C ALA A 120 -8.05 15.05 -8.20
N ALA A 121 -7.50 16.27 -8.08
CA ALA A 121 -8.25 17.52 -7.97
C ALA A 121 -8.19 18.41 -9.25
N GLN A 122 -7.75 17.87 -10.39
CA GLN A 122 -7.69 18.56 -11.68
C GLN A 122 -8.58 17.91 -12.72
#